data_AF-W9ABC1-F1
#
_entry.id   AF-W9ABC1-F1
#
_cell.length_a   1.000
_cell.length_b   1.000
_cell.length_c   1.000
_cell.angle_alpha   90.00
_cell.angle_beta   90.00
_cell.angle_gamma   90.00
#
_symmetry.space_group_name_H-M   'P 1'
#
loop_
_entity.id
_entity.type
_entity.pdbx_description
1 polymer ?
#
loop_
_entity_poly.entity_id
_entity_poly.type
_entity_poly.pdbx_seq_one_letter_code
_entity_poly.pdbx_strand_id
1 'polypeptide(L)'
;MKKPRYILWFLIVFIVIATVATIVGVMNHKKTVEKELSVEEFFSQEKLAFRESLGVENTNAFPQVQEAQSIVESTEKNVNADELKNTKKEIEQLLLTPAMLVETFNKNEKFDLQAYEDLQADRTDFLQSFNMYLLEAIENALQEDFTQQSEKTFEQMQKGETTGDEALDNLMKALETHGYRMGDYGVDQDPQWLFEHIENWEGIQGDKAYLQFLTDKETATGAAYEEMTLLSMEEISVTLLKLEEIYNTYKDDDLSSWATLRLSWHATELLGLYIRSNTDLEERKSELEGFLANHQDSIYWSIIDKAVQDYRSNDWQHTDYSFSNKLIIMFDDTFSGVREDDITNANRWPFDKQTVDHFGSLTEKKVDDFLNDLSPKQVVSLYMYSIEEGQIDDTMTLFDASIIEDGTASLRQEMLRQSAAHFWMDLAYETEYVVEKKNKKEATVFFLKNDVETPNEIAMQFILRKTNEGWKLLDIKAK
;
A
#
# COMPACT_ATOMS: atom_id res chain seq x y z
N MET A 1 19.12 65.78 18.48
CA MET A 1 17.91 65.09 17.98
C MET A 1 18.10 63.58 18.10
N LYS A 2 17.48 62.93 19.09
CA LYS A 2 17.45 61.46 19.27
C LYS A 2 16.07 61.07 19.83
N LYS A 3 15.03 61.06 18.99
CA LYS A 3 13.67 60.65 19.37
C LYS A 3 12.85 59.83 18.34
N PRO A 4 13.37 59.30 17.20
CA PRO A 4 12.54 58.46 16.33
C PRO A 4 12.59 56.95 16.67
N ARG A 5 13.61 56.47 17.40
CA ARG A 5 13.81 55.01 17.61
C ARG A 5 12.88 54.37 18.66
N TYR A 6 12.42 55.13 19.64
CA TYR A 6 11.52 54.60 20.68
C TYR A 6 10.07 54.44 20.18
N ILE A 7 9.64 55.28 19.24
CA ILE A 7 8.28 55.21 18.67
C ILE A 7 8.16 53.97 17.78
N LEU A 8 9.20 53.65 16.99
CA LEU A 8 9.20 52.49 16.11
C LEU A 8 9.19 51.17 16.89
N TRP A 9 9.97 51.06 17.96
CA TRP A 9 9.98 49.86 18.82
C TRP A 9 8.66 49.67 19.57
N PHE A 10 8.04 50.75 20.03
CA PHE A 10 6.75 50.68 20.69
C PHE A 10 5.64 50.25 19.73
N LEU A 11 5.69 50.70 18.46
CA LEU A 11 4.75 50.30 17.41
C LEU A 11 4.86 48.81 17.06
N ILE A 12 6.09 48.26 16.94
CA ILE A 12 6.29 46.84 16.65
C ILE A 12 5.77 45.97 17.80
N VAL A 13 6.08 46.33 19.05
CA VAL A 13 5.59 45.58 20.22
C VAL A 13 4.07 45.67 20.31
N PHE A 14 3.46 46.82 20.01
CA PHE A 14 2.01 46.97 20.03
C PHE A 14 1.33 46.19 18.90
N ILE A 15 1.93 46.13 17.71
CA ILE A 15 1.45 45.29 16.60
C ILE A 15 1.51 43.83 17.02
N VAL A 16 2.65 43.34 17.52
CA VAL A 16 2.79 41.94 17.95
C VAL A 16 1.80 41.57 19.06
N ILE A 17 1.61 42.42 20.07
CA ILE A 17 0.62 42.19 21.14
C ILE A 17 -0.80 42.23 20.58
N ALA A 18 -1.11 43.14 19.66
CA ALA A 18 -2.41 43.22 19.01
C ALA A 18 -2.67 41.97 18.17
N THR A 19 -1.70 41.48 17.38
CA THR A 19 -1.81 40.28 16.55
C THR A 19 -1.95 39.03 17.42
N VAL A 20 -1.21 38.90 18.50
CA VAL A 20 -1.35 37.78 19.45
C VAL A 20 -2.71 37.83 20.15
N ALA A 21 -3.21 39.02 20.51
CA ALA A 21 -4.53 39.19 21.11
C ALA A 21 -5.67 38.90 20.12
N THR A 22 -5.53 39.25 18.83
CA THR A 22 -6.50 38.83 17.80
C THR A 22 -6.41 37.34 17.51
N ILE A 23 -5.23 36.73 17.45
CA ILE A 23 -5.10 35.28 17.22
C ILE A 23 -5.68 34.49 18.40
N VAL A 24 -5.37 34.87 19.64
CA VAL A 24 -5.95 34.25 20.84
C VAL A 24 -7.46 34.54 20.96
N GLY A 25 -7.89 35.73 20.55
CA GLY A 25 -9.31 36.11 20.48
C GLY A 25 -10.08 35.30 19.44
N VAL A 26 -9.51 35.11 18.24
CA VAL A 26 -10.10 34.31 17.15
C VAL A 26 -10.10 32.83 17.52
N MET A 27 -9.04 32.29 18.10
CA MET A 27 -9.00 30.88 18.56
C MET A 27 -9.97 30.62 19.72
N ASN A 28 -10.10 31.55 20.68
CA ASN A 28 -11.09 31.43 21.75
C ASN A 28 -12.52 31.65 21.25
N HIS A 29 -12.74 32.49 20.21
CA HIS A 29 -14.04 32.67 19.59
C HIS A 29 -14.43 31.45 18.74
N LYS A 30 -13.50 30.86 17.96
CA LYS A 30 -13.73 29.62 17.20
C LYS A 30 -14.18 28.48 18.12
N LYS A 31 -13.48 28.27 19.25
CA LYS A 31 -13.84 27.27 20.28
C LYS A 31 -15.17 27.52 21.01
N THR A 32 -15.63 28.77 21.07
CA THR A 32 -16.90 29.12 21.76
C THR A 32 -18.07 29.07 20.78
N VAL A 33 -17.87 29.45 19.51
CA VAL A 33 -18.86 29.40 18.42
C VAL A 33 -19.15 27.96 17.99
N GLU A 34 -18.14 27.08 17.96
CA GLU A 34 -18.29 25.63 17.69
C GLU A 34 -19.36 24.94 18.56
N LYS A 35 -19.51 25.37 19.82
CA LYS A 35 -20.45 24.77 20.79
C LYS A 35 -21.90 25.20 20.61
N GLU A 36 -22.18 26.29 19.89
CA GLU A 36 -23.54 26.86 19.77
C GLU A 36 -24.19 26.67 18.40
N LEU A 37 -23.42 26.39 17.34
CA LEU A 37 -23.95 26.20 15.98
C LEU A 37 -24.75 24.88 15.85
N SER A 38 -25.81 24.89 15.03
CA SER A 38 -26.41 23.62 14.58
C SER A 38 -25.42 22.83 13.69
N VAL A 39 -25.69 21.55 13.44
CA VAL A 39 -24.89 20.74 12.51
C VAL A 39 -24.95 21.32 11.10
N GLU A 40 -26.11 21.80 10.65
CA GLU A 40 -26.26 22.41 9.32
C GLU A 40 -25.46 23.72 9.19
N GLU A 41 -25.46 24.54 10.24
CA GLU A 41 -24.70 25.80 10.26
C GLU A 41 -23.19 25.54 10.28
N PHE A 42 -22.75 24.54 11.06
CA PHE A 42 -21.35 24.13 11.11
C PHE A 42 -20.89 23.59 9.75
N PHE A 43 -21.64 22.66 9.15
CA PHE A 43 -21.35 22.15 7.81
C PHE A 43 -21.28 23.25 6.75
N SER A 44 -22.19 24.23 6.79
CA SER A 44 -22.18 25.35 5.83
C SER A 44 -20.92 26.20 5.96
N GLN A 45 -20.38 26.38 7.17
CA GLN A 45 -19.12 27.09 7.40
C GLN A 45 -17.92 26.28 6.92
N GLU A 46 -17.84 25.01 7.28
CA GLU A 46 -16.73 24.14 6.85
C GLU A 46 -16.72 23.93 5.33
N LYS A 47 -17.90 23.78 4.69
CA LYS A 47 -18.01 23.72 3.23
C LYS A 47 -17.54 25.00 2.55
N LEU A 48 -17.80 26.17 3.15
CA LEU A 48 -17.32 27.45 2.63
C LEU A 48 -15.80 27.54 2.76
N ALA A 49 -15.25 27.18 3.92
CA ALA A 49 -13.80 27.16 4.16
C ALA A 49 -13.09 26.18 3.20
N PHE A 50 -13.67 25.00 3.00
CA PHE A 50 -13.19 24.01 2.05
C PHE A 50 -13.16 24.55 0.62
N ARG A 51 -14.26 25.19 0.17
CA ARG A 51 -14.33 25.84 -1.14
C ARG A 51 -13.28 26.93 -1.30
N GLU A 52 -13.15 27.80 -0.30
CA GLU A 52 -12.16 28.88 -0.32
C GLU A 52 -10.73 28.35 -0.33
N SER A 53 -10.45 27.27 0.40
CA SER A 53 -9.14 26.61 0.41
C SER A 53 -8.81 25.98 -0.93
N LEU A 54 -9.76 25.28 -1.55
CA LEU A 54 -9.56 24.66 -2.87
C LEU A 54 -9.52 25.67 -4.01
N GLY A 55 -10.08 26.87 -3.84
CA GLY A 55 -10.16 27.87 -4.90
C GLY A 55 -11.07 27.48 -6.07
N VAL A 56 -12.01 26.54 -5.86
CA VAL A 56 -12.97 26.08 -6.88
C VAL A 56 -14.35 26.73 -6.68
N GLU A 57 -15.12 26.87 -7.77
CA GLU A 57 -16.43 27.52 -7.69
C GLU A 57 -17.51 26.61 -7.09
N ASN A 58 -17.47 25.32 -7.41
CA ASN A 58 -18.46 24.32 -7.03
C ASN A 58 -17.82 23.11 -6.34
N THR A 59 -18.09 22.91 -5.05
CA THR A 59 -17.57 21.76 -4.30
C THR A 59 -18.54 20.57 -4.26
N ASN A 60 -19.71 20.66 -4.90
CA ASN A 60 -20.70 19.56 -4.85
C ASN A 60 -20.25 18.29 -5.58
N ALA A 61 -19.25 18.40 -6.46
CA ALA A 61 -18.64 17.28 -7.17
C ALA A 61 -17.75 16.40 -6.27
N PHE A 62 -17.34 16.92 -5.10
CA PHE A 62 -16.41 16.23 -4.21
C PHE A 62 -17.19 15.21 -3.35
N PRO A 63 -16.83 13.92 -3.38
CA PRO A 63 -17.49 12.88 -2.57
C PRO A 63 -17.52 13.22 -1.09
N GLN A 64 -16.44 13.80 -0.56
CA GLN A 64 -16.34 14.19 0.86
C GLN A 64 -17.43 15.19 1.25
N VAL A 65 -17.79 16.11 0.35
CA VAL A 65 -18.87 17.08 0.57
C VAL A 65 -20.23 16.41 0.55
N GLN A 66 -20.43 15.41 -0.31
CA GLN A 66 -21.66 14.62 -0.39
C GLN A 66 -21.84 13.73 0.84
N GLU A 67 -20.76 13.15 1.34
CA GLU A 67 -20.74 12.34 2.56
C GLU A 67 -21.02 13.22 3.79
N ALA A 68 -20.33 14.35 3.93
CA ALA A 68 -20.59 15.30 5.00
C ALA A 68 -22.05 15.81 4.99
N GLN A 69 -22.61 16.08 3.80
CA GLN A 69 -24.03 16.42 3.64
C GLN A 69 -24.95 15.26 4.08
N SER A 70 -24.61 14.01 3.78
CA SER A 70 -25.38 12.83 4.20
C SER A 70 -25.36 12.63 5.72
N ILE A 71 -24.23 12.92 6.37
CA ILE A 71 -24.12 12.94 7.83
C ILE A 71 -25.04 14.01 8.43
N VAL A 72 -25.06 15.22 7.86
CA VAL A 72 -25.97 16.29 8.28
C VAL A 72 -27.44 15.85 8.17
N GLU A 73 -27.82 15.22 7.06
CA GLU A 73 -29.20 14.78 6.79
C GLU A 73 -29.66 13.62 7.69
N SER A 74 -28.74 12.74 8.07
CA SER A 74 -29.01 11.59 8.95
C SER A 74 -28.98 11.95 10.43
N THR A 75 -28.36 13.08 10.82
CA THR A 75 -28.29 13.50 12.21
C THR A 75 -29.66 13.94 12.74
N GLU A 76 -30.15 13.26 13.77
CA GLU A 76 -31.43 13.61 14.38
C GLU A 76 -31.39 14.99 15.06
N LYS A 77 -32.51 15.72 15.03
CA LYS A 77 -32.62 17.05 15.68
C LYS A 77 -32.42 17.03 17.21
N ASN A 78 -32.46 15.86 17.84
CA ASN A 78 -32.35 15.70 19.31
C ASN A 78 -31.20 14.77 19.71
N VAL A 79 -30.07 14.82 19.00
CA VAL A 79 -28.84 14.11 19.40
C VAL A 79 -28.26 14.67 20.70
N ASN A 80 -27.59 13.80 21.46
CA ASN A 80 -26.93 14.21 22.70
C ASN A 80 -25.65 15.03 22.40
N ALA A 81 -25.09 15.69 23.43
CA ALA A 81 -23.97 16.61 23.24
C ALA A 81 -22.67 15.94 22.75
N ASP A 82 -22.43 14.68 23.13
CA ASP A 82 -21.22 13.95 22.71
C ASP A 82 -21.35 13.48 21.26
N GLU A 83 -22.54 13.00 20.89
CA GLU A 83 -22.89 12.65 19.51
C GLU A 83 -22.78 13.87 18.59
N LEU A 84 -23.36 15.01 18.99
CA LEU A 84 -23.23 16.27 18.24
C LEU A 84 -21.76 16.68 18.03
N LYS A 85 -20.92 16.50 19.05
CA LYS A 85 -19.49 16.81 18.96
C LYS A 85 -18.77 15.88 18.00
N ASN A 86 -19.08 14.58 18.04
CA ASN A 86 -18.49 13.59 17.15
C ASN A 86 -18.91 13.83 15.70
N THR A 87 -20.19 14.09 15.43
CA THR A 87 -20.71 14.45 14.10
C THR A 87 -19.99 15.67 13.52
N LYS A 88 -19.80 16.73 14.32
CA LYS A 88 -19.06 17.92 13.87
C LYS A 88 -17.60 17.60 13.56
N LYS A 89 -16.94 16.79 14.39
CA LYS A 89 -15.56 16.35 14.13
C LYS A 89 -15.46 15.56 12.84
N GLU A 90 -16.40 14.66 12.57
CA GLU A 90 -16.44 13.86 11.35
C GLU A 90 -16.62 14.73 10.09
N ILE A 91 -17.54 15.71 10.14
CA ILE A 91 -17.71 16.71 9.07
C ILE A 91 -16.44 17.53 8.88
N GLU A 92 -15.80 17.98 9.96
CA GLU A 92 -14.54 18.73 9.89
C GLU A 92 -13.45 17.89 9.20
N GLN A 93 -13.30 16.62 9.59
CA GLN A 93 -12.30 15.71 9.02
C GLN A 93 -12.51 15.48 7.51
N LEU A 94 -13.75 15.22 7.08
CA LEU A 94 -14.08 15.07 5.65
C LEU A 94 -13.75 16.32 4.83
N LEU A 95 -13.83 17.50 5.44
CA LEU A 95 -13.64 18.79 4.75
C LEU A 95 -12.26 19.40 4.99
N LEU A 96 -11.26 18.62 5.43
CA LEU A 96 -9.87 19.03 5.42
C LEU A 96 -9.28 18.88 4.00
N THR A 97 -8.72 19.95 3.46
CA THR A 97 -7.97 19.85 2.19
C THR A 97 -6.60 19.19 2.40
N PRO A 98 -5.97 18.64 1.36
CA PRO A 98 -4.62 18.06 1.45
C PRO A 98 -3.57 18.99 2.07
N ALA A 99 -3.63 20.30 1.78
CA ALA A 99 -2.72 21.28 2.40
C ALA A 99 -3.02 21.44 3.90
N MET A 100 -4.30 21.47 4.30
CA MET A 100 -4.70 21.53 5.70
C MET A 100 -4.32 20.27 6.48
N LEU A 101 -4.36 19.09 5.83
CA LEU A 101 -3.90 17.83 6.41
C LEU A 101 -2.39 17.87 6.70
N VAL A 102 -1.56 18.33 5.74
CA VAL A 102 -0.13 18.52 5.96
C VAL A 102 0.16 19.53 7.06
N GLU A 103 -0.54 20.67 7.08
CA GLU A 103 -0.41 21.63 8.17
C GLU A 103 -0.77 21.02 9.53
N THR A 104 -1.79 20.18 9.57
CA THR A 104 -2.24 19.50 10.80
C THR A 104 -1.19 18.50 11.26
N PHE A 105 -0.63 17.72 10.34
CA PHE A 105 0.49 16.83 10.60
C PHE A 105 1.71 17.58 11.16
N ASN A 106 2.12 18.68 10.52
CA ASN A 106 3.27 19.49 10.96
C ASN A 106 3.06 20.17 12.33
N LYS A 107 1.80 20.39 12.75
CA LYS A 107 1.48 20.95 14.08
C LYS A 107 1.67 19.93 15.20
N ASN A 108 1.84 18.65 14.90
CA ASN A 108 2.09 17.62 15.91
C ASN A 108 3.50 17.80 16.51
N GLU A 109 3.56 18.03 17.83
CA GLU A 109 4.85 18.20 18.55
C GLU A 109 5.72 16.94 18.56
N LYS A 110 5.13 15.78 18.25
CA LYS A 110 5.81 14.49 18.13
C LYS A 110 5.33 13.80 16.87
N PHE A 111 6.24 13.06 16.23
CA PHE A 111 5.87 12.19 15.13
C PHE A 111 4.85 11.15 15.58
N ASP A 112 3.84 10.96 14.74
CA ASP A 112 2.79 9.95 14.89
C ASP A 112 2.66 9.24 13.53
N LEU A 113 3.07 7.97 13.50
CA LEU A 113 3.04 7.17 12.28
C LEU A 113 1.62 7.01 11.75
N GLN A 114 0.63 6.83 12.63
CA GLN A 114 -0.76 6.68 12.20
C GLN A 114 -1.25 7.97 11.53
N ALA A 115 -0.94 9.13 12.12
CA ALA A 115 -1.32 10.41 11.53
C ALA A 115 -0.66 10.65 10.15
N TYR A 116 0.56 10.14 9.94
CA TYR A 116 1.21 10.20 8.64
C TYR A 116 0.57 9.22 7.63
N GLU A 117 0.24 8.00 8.05
CA GLU A 117 -0.44 7.02 7.19
C GLU A 117 -1.84 7.50 6.79
N ASP A 118 -2.60 8.06 7.74
CA ASP A 118 -3.91 8.68 7.49
C ASP A 118 -3.78 9.83 6.47
N LEU A 119 -2.77 10.69 6.62
CA LEU A 119 -2.47 11.75 5.65
C LEU A 119 -2.25 11.19 4.23
N GLN A 120 -1.51 10.10 4.08
CA GLN A 120 -1.26 9.51 2.75
C GLN A 120 -2.51 8.85 2.15
N ALA A 121 -3.33 8.21 2.99
CA ALA A 121 -4.61 7.66 2.59
C ALA A 121 -5.55 8.78 2.11
N ASP A 122 -5.75 9.81 2.92
CA ASP A 122 -6.60 10.97 2.58
C ASP A 122 -6.14 11.66 1.29
N ARG A 123 -4.82 11.83 1.10
CA ARG A 123 -4.27 12.39 -0.14
C ARG A 123 -4.52 11.50 -1.35
N THR A 124 -4.60 10.18 -1.17
CA THR A 124 -4.93 9.24 -2.25
C THR A 124 -6.43 9.34 -2.59
N ASP A 125 -7.31 9.51 -1.61
CA ASP A 125 -8.74 9.69 -1.85
C ASP A 125 -9.04 11.04 -2.54
N PHE A 126 -8.35 12.10 -2.13
CA PHE A 126 -8.45 13.41 -2.77
C PHE A 126 -7.99 13.39 -4.24
N LEU A 127 -7.05 12.51 -4.61
CA LEU A 127 -6.66 12.33 -6.01
C LEU A 127 -7.86 11.94 -6.88
N GLN A 128 -8.70 11.02 -6.39
CA GLN A 128 -9.90 10.60 -7.10
C GLN A 128 -10.92 11.73 -7.18
N SER A 129 -11.07 12.51 -6.11
CA SER A 129 -11.98 13.66 -6.09
C SER A 129 -11.58 14.74 -7.08
N PHE A 130 -10.28 15.05 -7.17
CA PHE A 130 -9.76 15.98 -8.18
C PHE A 130 -9.96 15.45 -9.59
N ASN A 131 -9.75 14.16 -9.85
CA ASN A 131 -10.03 13.56 -11.15
C ASN A 131 -11.52 13.64 -11.52
N MET A 132 -12.43 13.41 -10.57
CA MET A 132 -13.87 13.58 -10.82
C MET A 132 -14.25 15.03 -11.11
N TYR A 133 -13.75 15.97 -10.30
CA TYR A 133 -13.98 17.40 -10.52
C TYR A 133 -13.40 17.87 -11.86
N LEU A 134 -12.21 17.40 -12.23
CA LEU A 134 -11.59 17.70 -13.52
C LEU A 134 -12.48 17.29 -14.69
N LEU A 135 -13.04 16.08 -14.66
CA LEU A 135 -13.96 15.61 -15.70
C LEU A 135 -15.20 16.50 -15.81
N GLU A 136 -15.83 16.85 -14.68
CA GLU A 136 -16.98 17.76 -14.65
C GLU A 136 -16.62 19.16 -15.16
N ALA A 137 -15.46 19.70 -14.76
CA ALA A 137 -15.01 21.02 -15.18
C ALA A 137 -14.76 21.07 -16.70
N ILE A 138 -14.13 20.04 -17.26
CA ILE A 138 -13.90 19.94 -18.71
C ILE A 138 -15.21 19.78 -19.46
N GLU A 139 -16.14 18.93 -18.99
CA GLU A 139 -17.45 18.74 -19.62
C GLU A 139 -18.23 20.06 -19.67
N ASN A 140 -18.25 20.79 -18.54
CA ASN A 140 -18.93 22.09 -18.43
C ASN A 140 -18.28 23.18 -19.29
N ALA A 141 -16.95 23.17 -19.44
CA ALA A 141 -16.21 24.14 -20.24
C ALA A 141 -16.36 23.90 -21.74
N LEU A 142 -16.39 22.63 -22.17
CA LEU A 142 -16.27 22.27 -23.60
C LEU A 142 -17.59 21.96 -24.32
N GLN A 143 -18.69 21.71 -23.60
CA GLN A 143 -20.11 21.50 -24.01
C GLN A 143 -20.42 20.90 -25.41
N GLU A 144 -19.98 21.52 -26.52
CA GLU A 144 -20.28 21.10 -27.89
C GLU A 144 -19.14 20.34 -28.61
N ASP A 145 -17.89 20.34 -28.10
CA ASP A 145 -16.70 19.76 -28.77
C ASP A 145 -15.78 18.95 -27.82
N PHE A 146 -16.33 18.43 -26.73
CA PHE A 146 -15.61 17.74 -25.65
C PHE A 146 -14.51 16.78 -26.15
N THR A 147 -14.82 15.87 -27.08
CA THR A 147 -13.85 14.85 -27.53
C THR A 147 -12.66 15.44 -28.30
N GLN A 148 -12.84 16.53 -29.07
CA GLN A 148 -11.74 17.12 -29.85
C GLN A 148 -10.95 18.16 -29.06
N GLN A 149 -11.59 18.86 -28.13
CA GLN A 149 -10.95 19.93 -27.37
C GLN A 149 -10.33 19.45 -26.06
N SER A 150 -10.81 18.34 -25.48
CA SER A 150 -10.27 17.78 -24.23
C SER A 150 -8.78 17.46 -24.34
N GLU A 151 -8.34 16.74 -25.38
CA GLU A 151 -6.91 16.40 -25.55
C GLU A 151 -6.01 17.64 -25.52
N LYS A 152 -6.41 18.70 -26.24
CA LYS A 152 -5.66 19.96 -26.25
C LYS A 152 -5.69 20.65 -24.89
N THR A 153 -6.85 20.68 -24.22
CA THR A 153 -6.99 21.25 -22.89
C THR A 153 -6.08 20.51 -21.89
N PHE A 154 -6.08 19.18 -21.91
CA PHE A 154 -5.17 18.36 -21.11
C PHE A 154 -3.70 18.69 -21.39
N GLU A 155 -3.30 18.78 -22.67
CA GLU A 155 -1.93 19.14 -23.05
C GLU A 155 -1.54 20.54 -22.56
N GLN A 156 -2.45 21.51 -22.63
CA GLN A 156 -2.22 22.86 -22.09
C GLN A 156 -2.05 22.82 -20.57
N MET A 157 -2.93 22.10 -19.87
CA MET A 157 -2.87 22.01 -18.41
C MET A 157 -1.61 21.29 -17.91
N GLN A 158 -1.16 20.23 -18.59
CA GLN A 158 0.12 19.56 -18.31
C GLN A 158 1.33 20.49 -18.45
N LYS A 159 1.28 21.41 -19.41
CA LYS A 159 2.34 22.42 -19.62
C LYS A 159 2.22 23.62 -18.68
N GLY A 160 1.21 23.67 -17.81
CA GLY A 160 0.90 24.84 -16.99
C GLY A 160 0.46 26.06 -17.81
N GLU A 161 -0.05 25.84 -19.02
CA GLU A 161 -0.57 26.89 -19.90
C GLU A 161 -2.03 27.20 -19.59
N THR A 162 -2.44 28.47 -19.73
CA THR A 162 -3.85 28.85 -19.61
C THR A 162 -4.71 28.13 -20.65
N THR A 163 -5.80 27.54 -20.17
CA THR A 163 -6.82 26.90 -21.00
C THR A 163 -7.75 27.93 -21.65
N GLY A 164 -7.80 29.14 -21.08
CA GLY A 164 -8.76 30.19 -21.43
C GLY A 164 -10.11 30.06 -20.70
N ASP A 165 -10.30 29.00 -19.91
CA ASP A 165 -11.44 28.82 -19.02
C ASP A 165 -11.03 29.07 -17.57
N GLU A 166 -11.77 29.92 -16.86
CA GLU A 166 -11.42 30.34 -15.50
C GLU A 166 -11.52 29.20 -14.49
N ALA A 167 -12.47 28.26 -14.66
CA ALA A 167 -12.64 27.14 -13.73
C ALA A 167 -11.49 26.13 -13.87
N LEU A 168 -11.06 25.85 -15.10
CA LEU A 168 -9.90 24.97 -15.36
C LEU A 168 -8.58 25.63 -14.92
N ASP A 169 -8.40 26.92 -15.16
CA ASP A 169 -7.21 27.65 -14.71
C ASP A 169 -7.13 27.76 -13.18
N ASN A 170 -8.27 27.87 -12.49
CA ASN A 170 -8.33 27.85 -11.03
C ASN A 170 -8.09 26.44 -10.48
N LEU A 171 -8.59 25.39 -11.17
CA LEU A 171 -8.30 24.01 -10.81
C LEU A 171 -6.79 23.72 -10.88
N MET A 172 -6.09 24.13 -11.93
CA MET A 172 -4.63 23.92 -12.02
C MET A 172 -3.89 24.51 -10.81
N LYS A 173 -4.24 25.74 -10.41
CA LYS A 173 -3.66 26.38 -9.21
C LYS A 173 -4.01 25.64 -7.93
N ALA A 174 -5.23 25.11 -7.85
CA ALA A 174 -5.68 24.30 -6.72
C ALA A 174 -4.83 23.02 -6.59
N LEU A 175 -4.59 22.33 -7.71
CA LEU A 175 -3.75 21.13 -7.75
C LEU A 175 -2.35 21.44 -7.19
N GLU A 176 -1.68 22.46 -7.74
CA GLU A 176 -0.34 22.87 -7.30
C GLU A 176 -0.31 23.23 -5.81
N THR A 177 -1.32 23.95 -5.33
CA THR A 177 -1.43 24.38 -3.92
C THR A 177 -1.58 23.19 -2.97
N HIS A 178 -2.15 22.08 -3.44
CA HIS A 178 -2.50 20.92 -2.64
C HIS A 178 -1.56 19.71 -2.86
N GLY A 179 -0.48 19.89 -3.62
CA GLY A 179 0.51 18.83 -3.86
C GLY A 179 0.07 17.80 -4.89
N TYR A 180 -0.58 18.29 -5.94
CA TYR A 180 -0.98 17.54 -7.12
C TYR A 180 -0.53 18.28 -8.38
N ARG A 181 -0.49 17.55 -9.49
CA ARG A 181 -0.17 18.07 -10.80
C ARG A 181 -1.03 17.40 -11.87
N MET A 182 -1.05 17.99 -13.05
CA MET A 182 -1.65 17.35 -14.22
C MET A 182 -0.66 16.35 -14.82
N GLY A 183 -1.06 15.09 -14.86
CA GLY A 183 -0.36 14.00 -15.53
C GLY A 183 -1.01 13.63 -16.86
N ASP A 184 -0.53 12.53 -17.45
CA ASP A 184 -0.95 12.07 -18.78
C ASP A 184 -2.41 11.60 -18.84
N TYR A 185 -2.92 11.06 -17.73
CA TYR A 185 -4.26 10.47 -17.66
C TYR A 185 -5.19 11.17 -16.67
N GLY A 186 -4.83 12.37 -16.21
CA GLY A 186 -5.61 13.10 -15.24
C GLY A 186 -4.75 13.83 -14.22
N VAL A 187 -5.19 13.78 -12.97
CA VAL A 187 -4.47 14.36 -11.84
C VAL A 187 -3.57 13.30 -11.23
N ASP A 188 -2.33 13.67 -10.97
CA ASP A 188 -1.31 12.88 -10.27
C ASP A 188 -0.87 13.57 -8.97
N GLN A 189 -0.33 12.78 -8.04
CA GLN A 189 0.32 13.34 -6.85
C GLN A 189 1.65 14.01 -7.25
N ASP A 190 2.02 15.06 -6.51
CA ASP A 190 3.33 15.70 -6.61
C ASP A 190 4.21 15.28 -5.41
N PRO A 191 5.16 14.35 -5.59
CA PRO A 191 6.10 13.93 -4.55
C PRO A 191 7.02 15.06 -4.09
N GLN A 192 7.41 15.98 -4.99
CA GLN A 192 8.29 17.09 -4.65
C GLN A 192 7.58 18.04 -3.70
N TRP A 193 6.32 18.37 -3.98
CA TRP A 193 5.52 19.20 -3.09
C TRP A 193 5.45 18.59 -1.68
N LEU A 194 5.15 17.29 -1.57
CA LEU A 194 5.08 16.63 -0.26
C LEU A 194 6.44 16.64 0.45
N PHE A 195 7.51 16.37 -0.30
CA PHE A 195 8.88 16.40 0.22
C PHE A 195 9.26 17.78 0.79
N GLU A 196 8.81 18.86 0.15
CA GLU A 196 9.09 20.24 0.57
C GLU A 196 8.21 20.73 1.74
N HIS A 197 7.02 20.14 1.91
CA HIS A 197 6.03 20.63 2.87
C HIS A 197 5.92 19.80 4.15
N ILE A 198 6.46 18.58 4.20
CA ILE A 198 6.59 17.82 5.46
C ILE A 198 7.82 18.32 6.23
N GLU A 199 7.59 18.86 7.42
CA GLU A 199 8.65 19.47 8.24
C GLU A 199 9.37 18.45 9.14
N ASN A 200 8.65 17.42 9.60
CA ASN A 200 9.18 16.41 10.51
C ASN A 200 9.24 15.03 9.83
N TRP A 201 10.47 14.53 9.66
CA TRP A 201 10.77 13.23 9.05
C TRP A 201 11.27 12.20 10.06
N GLU A 202 11.30 12.53 11.36
CA GLU A 202 11.72 11.60 12.41
C GLU A 202 10.76 10.39 12.44
N GLY A 203 11.28 9.17 12.23
CA GLY A 203 10.51 7.93 12.17
C GLY A 203 9.99 7.54 10.77
N ILE A 204 10.26 8.33 9.74
CA ILE A 204 9.88 8.09 8.32
C ILE A 204 10.99 8.51 7.35
N GLN A 205 12.25 8.28 7.73
CA GLN A 205 13.42 8.64 6.91
C GLN A 205 13.45 7.85 5.59
N GLY A 206 12.88 6.65 5.58
CA GLY A 206 12.70 5.84 4.38
C GLY A 206 11.72 6.46 3.40
N ASP A 207 10.57 6.96 3.88
CA ASP A 207 9.61 7.70 3.06
C ASP A 207 10.24 8.95 2.45
N LYS A 208 11.04 9.68 3.24
CA LYS A 208 11.79 10.83 2.75
C LYS A 208 12.74 10.43 1.61
N ALA A 209 13.50 9.35 1.79
CA ALA A 209 14.42 8.85 0.78
C ALA A 209 13.69 8.40 -0.48
N TYR A 210 12.53 7.78 -0.33
CA TYR A 210 11.66 7.38 -1.43
C TYR A 210 11.12 8.59 -2.21
N LEU A 211 10.58 9.59 -1.52
CA LEU A 211 10.07 10.82 -2.14
C LEU A 211 11.18 11.62 -2.83
N GLN A 212 12.38 11.69 -2.23
CA GLN A 212 13.56 12.28 -2.88
C GLN A 212 13.92 11.52 -4.16
N PHE A 213 13.92 10.18 -4.11
CA PHE A 213 14.18 9.36 -5.29
C PHE A 213 13.16 9.64 -6.41
N LEU A 214 11.86 9.73 -6.08
CA LEU A 214 10.81 10.06 -7.05
C LEU A 214 10.99 11.47 -7.64
N THR A 215 11.45 12.42 -6.82
CA THR A 215 11.72 13.80 -7.24
C THR A 215 12.93 13.87 -8.18
N ASP A 216 14.05 13.23 -7.81
CA ASP A 216 15.31 13.30 -8.56
C ASP A 216 15.25 12.62 -9.92
N LYS A 217 14.43 11.58 -10.04
CA LYS A 217 14.29 10.81 -11.28
C LYS A 217 13.22 11.36 -12.21
N GLU A 218 12.43 12.33 -11.77
CA GLU A 218 11.19 12.78 -12.42
C GLU A 218 10.18 11.63 -12.72
N THR A 219 10.49 10.39 -12.32
CA THR A 219 9.60 9.22 -12.34
C THR A 219 8.54 9.29 -11.23
N ALA A 220 8.31 10.48 -10.68
CA ALA A 220 7.22 10.76 -9.78
C ALA A 220 5.92 10.20 -10.39
N THR A 221 5.38 9.19 -9.71
CA THR A 221 4.02 8.63 -9.84
C THR A 221 3.25 9.14 -11.05
N GLY A 222 3.19 8.34 -12.11
CA GLY A 222 2.40 8.67 -13.30
C GLY A 222 3.17 8.77 -14.61
N ALA A 223 4.50 8.60 -14.65
CA ALA A 223 5.18 8.37 -15.92
C ALA A 223 4.46 7.21 -16.61
N ALA A 224 3.82 7.50 -17.75
CA ALA A 224 3.01 6.51 -18.42
C ALA A 224 3.88 5.27 -18.66
N TYR A 225 3.26 4.09 -18.64
CA TYR A 225 3.96 2.85 -19.05
C TYR A 225 4.74 3.07 -20.35
N GLU A 226 4.19 3.89 -21.27
CA GLU A 226 4.85 4.31 -22.50
C GLU A 226 6.18 5.04 -22.28
N GLU A 227 6.28 5.99 -21.36
CA GLU A 227 7.54 6.68 -21.03
C GLU A 227 8.55 5.73 -20.38
N MET A 228 8.09 4.88 -19.46
CA MET A 228 8.97 3.90 -18.82
C MET A 228 9.53 2.87 -19.83
N THR A 229 8.81 2.59 -20.92
CA THR A 229 9.34 1.74 -22.01
C THR A 229 10.47 2.39 -22.81
N LEU A 230 10.68 3.71 -22.68
CA LEU A 230 11.78 4.43 -23.32
C LEU A 230 13.09 4.30 -22.55
N LEU A 231 13.05 3.87 -21.28
CA LEU A 231 14.25 3.67 -20.47
C LEU A 231 15.06 2.49 -21.01
N SER A 232 16.38 2.63 -21.01
CA SER A 232 17.27 1.51 -21.30
C SER A 232 17.18 0.44 -20.20
N MET A 233 17.51 -0.81 -20.54
CA MET A 233 17.55 -1.89 -19.55
C MET A 233 18.52 -1.57 -18.39
N GLU A 234 19.66 -0.93 -18.69
CA GLU A 234 20.62 -0.47 -17.68
C GLU A 234 19.97 0.54 -16.72
N GLU A 235 19.25 1.55 -17.24
CA GLU A 235 18.55 2.54 -16.40
C GLU A 235 17.48 1.89 -15.52
N ILE A 236 16.71 0.95 -16.06
CA ILE A 236 15.71 0.21 -15.29
C ILE A 236 16.39 -0.61 -14.18
N SER A 237 17.48 -1.32 -14.48
CA SER A 237 18.22 -2.10 -13.49
C SER A 237 18.79 -1.23 -12.36
N VAL A 238 19.40 -0.09 -12.69
CA VAL A 238 19.90 0.87 -11.70
C VAL A 238 18.76 1.38 -10.81
N THR A 239 17.60 1.63 -11.41
CA THR A 239 16.42 2.13 -10.71
C THR A 239 15.84 1.08 -9.76
N LEU A 240 15.71 -0.17 -10.21
CA LEU A 240 15.31 -1.31 -9.37
C LEU A 240 16.24 -1.46 -8.16
N LEU A 241 17.55 -1.50 -8.38
CA LEU A 241 18.53 -1.62 -7.29
C LEU A 241 18.47 -0.45 -6.30
N LYS A 242 18.10 0.76 -6.76
CA LYS A 242 17.91 1.91 -5.89
C LYS A 242 16.67 1.79 -5.00
N LEU A 243 15.56 1.25 -5.53
CA LEU A 243 14.36 0.97 -4.74
C LEU A 243 14.64 -0.08 -3.67
N GLU A 244 15.36 -1.14 -4.03
CA GLU A 244 15.83 -2.16 -3.08
C GLU A 244 16.77 -1.58 -2.02
N GLU A 245 17.68 -0.68 -2.38
CA GLU A 245 18.58 0.00 -1.43
C GLU A 245 17.78 0.80 -0.39
N ILE A 246 16.76 1.55 -0.83
CA ILE A 246 15.88 2.32 0.07
C ILE A 246 15.17 1.36 1.04
N TYR A 247 14.52 0.31 0.54
CA TYR A 247 13.86 -0.67 1.39
C TYR A 247 14.82 -1.30 2.40
N ASN A 248 15.94 -1.89 1.95
CA ASN A 248 16.89 -2.55 2.83
C ASN A 248 17.53 -1.62 3.87
N THR A 249 17.63 -0.32 3.58
CA THR A 249 18.20 0.67 4.50
C THR A 249 17.23 1.06 5.61
N TYR A 250 15.92 1.10 5.34
CA TYR A 250 14.93 1.73 6.24
C TYR A 250 13.82 0.81 6.75
N LYS A 251 13.74 -0.44 6.27
CA LYS A 251 12.65 -1.38 6.59
C LYS A 251 12.38 -1.64 8.08
N ASP A 252 13.41 -1.59 8.93
CA ASP A 252 13.29 -2.04 10.31
C ASP A 252 12.48 -1.06 11.20
N ASP A 253 12.54 0.27 10.97
CA ASP A 253 11.90 1.25 11.87
C ASP A 253 11.51 2.61 11.20
N ASP A 254 11.94 2.88 9.96
CA ASP A 254 11.88 4.22 9.36
C ASP A 254 11.08 4.26 8.04
N LEU A 255 10.33 3.19 7.71
CA LEU A 255 9.58 3.08 6.46
C LEU A 255 8.11 2.77 6.75
N SER A 256 7.20 3.65 6.31
CA SER A 256 5.77 3.47 6.50
C SER A 256 5.21 2.31 5.65
N SER A 257 4.02 1.82 6.02
CA SER A 257 3.30 0.82 5.22
C SER A 257 2.97 1.35 3.82
N TRP A 258 2.63 2.65 3.73
CA TRP A 258 2.38 3.33 2.46
C TRP A 258 3.62 3.33 1.55
N ALA A 259 4.79 3.73 2.06
CA ALA A 259 6.01 3.78 1.25
C ALA A 259 6.46 2.37 0.85
N THR A 260 6.37 1.40 1.75
CA THR A 260 6.69 -0.01 1.46
C THR A 260 5.82 -0.54 0.31
N LEU A 261 4.51 -0.30 0.36
CA LEU A 261 3.59 -0.71 -0.69
C LEU A 261 3.91 -0.02 -2.02
N ARG A 262 4.10 1.31 -2.01
CA ARG A 262 4.41 2.08 -3.22
C ARG A 262 5.76 1.72 -3.84
N LEU A 263 6.80 1.48 -3.02
CA LEU A 263 8.10 0.95 -3.45
C LEU A 263 7.91 -0.39 -4.17
N SER A 264 7.15 -1.32 -3.57
CA SER A 264 6.94 -2.64 -4.12
C SER A 264 6.15 -2.62 -5.44
N TRP A 265 5.16 -1.73 -5.57
CA TRP A 265 4.41 -1.52 -6.81
C TRP A 265 5.29 -0.93 -7.91
N HIS A 266 6.03 0.13 -7.61
CA HIS A 266 6.95 0.74 -8.58
C HIS A 266 8.01 -0.26 -9.05
N ALA A 267 8.57 -1.05 -8.14
CA ALA A 267 9.51 -2.12 -8.48
C ALA A 267 8.85 -3.21 -9.32
N THR A 268 7.57 -3.53 -9.09
CA THR A 268 6.82 -4.51 -9.88
C THR A 268 6.64 -4.06 -11.32
N GLU A 269 6.28 -2.80 -11.55
CA GLU A 269 6.13 -2.23 -12.88
C GLU A 269 7.45 -2.22 -13.65
N LEU A 270 8.51 -1.68 -13.03
CA LEU A 270 9.86 -1.64 -13.61
C LEU A 270 10.43 -3.03 -13.89
N LEU A 271 10.26 -3.99 -12.98
CA LEU A 271 10.72 -5.36 -13.20
C LEU A 271 9.95 -6.01 -14.36
N GLY A 272 8.68 -5.65 -14.50
CA GLY A 272 7.82 -6.13 -15.57
C GLY A 272 8.33 -5.67 -16.93
N LEU A 273 8.71 -4.40 -17.02
CA LEU A 273 9.35 -3.78 -18.18
C LEU A 273 10.73 -4.37 -18.45
N TYR A 274 11.56 -4.52 -17.42
CA TYR A 274 12.91 -5.06 -17.52
C TYR A 274 12.92 -6.47 -18.15
N ILE A 275 12.06 -7.35 -17.64
CA ILE A 275 11.95 -8.73 -18.13
C ILE A 275 11.33 -8.76 -19.54
N ARG A 276 10.24 -8.00 -19.76
CA ARG A 276 9.47 -8.02 -21.02
C ARG A 276 10.02 -7.10 -22.12
N SER A 277 11.16 -6.46 -21.89
CA SER A 277 11.74 -5.48 -22.80
C SER A 277 11.84 -6.00 -24.23
N ASN A 278 11.46 -5.14 -25.18
CA ASN A 278 11.54 -5.37 -26.63
C ASN A 278 12.89 -4.92 -27.23
N THR A 279 13.93 -4.80 -26.42
CA THR A 279 15.30 -4.52 -26.86
C THR A 279 15.85 -5.64 -27.75
N ASP A 280 17.03 -5.40 -28.34
CA ASP A 280 17.72 -6.43 -29.11
C ASP A 280 17.93 -7.70 -28.25
N LEU A 281 17.76 -8.86 -28.87
CA LEU A 281 17.81 -10.14 -28.18
C LEU A 281 19.15 -10.35 -27.44
N GLU A 282 20.27 -10.00 -28.07
CA GLU A 282 21.60 -10.22 -27.47
C GLU A 282 21.88 -9.24 -26.35
N GLU A 283 21.38 -8.00 -26.47
CA GLU A 283 21.40 -7.02 -25.38
C GLU A 283 20.59 -7.53 -24.18
N ARG A 284 19.34 -7.95 -24.39
CA ARG A 284 18.50 -8.51 -23.32
C ARG A 284 19.14 -9.72 -22.64
N LYS A 285 19.73 -10.63 -23.41
CA LYS A 285 20.48 -11.77 -22.87
C LYS A 285 21.62 -11.29 -21.97
N SER A 286 22.45 -10.38 -22.48
CA SER A 286 23.60 -9.84 -21.77
C SER A 286 23.19 -9.16 -20.46
N GLU A 287 22.15 -8.33 -20.49
CA GLU A 287 21.66 -7.59 -19.32
C GLU A 287 21.05 -8.52 -18.26
N LEU A 288 20.16 -9.44 -18.64
CA LEU A 288 19.53 -10.36 -17.68
C LEU A 288 20.55 -11.34 -17.08
N GLU A 289 21.43 -11.91 -17.88
CA GLU A 289 22.48 -12.80 -17.38
C GLU A 289 23.54 -12.05 -16.56
N GLY A 290 23.86 -10.82 -16.97
CA GLY A 290 24.73 -9.90 -16.23
C GLY A 290 24.16 -9.56 -14.85
N PHE A 291 22.86 -9.29 -14.77
CA PHE A 291 22.17 -9.05 -13.50
C PHE A 291 22.32 -10.26 -12.56
N LEU A 292 22.04 -11.46 -13.06
CA LEU A 292 22.14 -12.69 -12.27
C LEU A 292 23.55 -12.99 -11.78
N ALA A 293 24.57 -12.62 -12.56
CA ALA A 293 25.96 -12.78 -12.19
C ALA A 293 26.39 -11.78 -11.09
N ASN A 294 25.91 -10.53 -11.17
CA ASN A 294 26.40 -9.41 -10.37
C ASN A 294 25.58 -9.12 -9.10
N HIS A 295 24.32 -9.57 -9.02
CA HIS A 295 23.37 -9.19 -7.97
C HIS A 295 22.68 -10.40 -7.29
N GLN A 296 23.46 -11.39 -6.85
CA GLN A 296 22.95 -12.65 -6.27
C GLN A 296 22.19 -12.50 -4.94
N ASP A 297 22.40 -11.39 -4.26
CA ASP A 297 21.76 -11.00 -3.02
C ASP A 297 20.50 -10.14 -3.23
N SER A 298 20.23 -9.72 -4.47
CA SER A 298 19.08 -8.89 -4.77
C SER A 298 17.75 -9.62 -4.53
N ILE A 299 16.78 -8.92 -3.95
CA ILE A 299 15.39 -9.35 -3.82
C ILE A 299 14.81 -9.74 -5.19
N TYR A 300 15.19 -9.06 -6.27
CA TYR A 300 14.69 -9.35 -7.63
C TYR A 300 15.29 -10.61 -8.25
N TRP A 301 16.40 -11.13 -7.70
CA TRP A 301 17.22 -12.16 -8.34
C TRP A 301 16.43 -13.42 -8.70
N SER A 302 15.61 -13.94 -7.78
CA SER A 302 14.87 -15.19 -8.03
C SER A 302 13.82 -15.05 -9.14
N ILE A 303 13.23 -13.85 -9.27
CA ILE A 303 12.25 -13.57 -10.33
C ILE A 303 12.94 -13.51 -11.68
N ILE A 304 14.08 -12.82 -11.75
CA ILE A 304 14.89 -12.72 -12.97
C ILE A 304 15.45 -14.09 -13.36
N ASP A 305 15.92 -14.90 -12.41
CA ASP A 305 16.47 -16.22 -12.68
C ASP A 305 15.41 -17.13 -13.30
N LYS A 306 14.21 -17.15 -12.74
CA LYS A 306 13.11 -17.92 -13.28
C LYS A 306 12.68 -17.43 -14.66
N ALA A 307 12.62 -16.12 -14.89
CA ALA A 307 12.37 -15.57 -16.22
C ALA A 307 13.43 -15.98 -17.25
N VAL A 308 14.72 -15.93 -16.87
CA VAL A 308 15.83 -16.38 -17.72
C VAL A 308 15.76 -17.89 -18.00
N GLN A 309 15.38 -18.71 -17.03
CA GLN A 309 15.17 -20.14 -17.22
C GLN A 309 14.04 -20.42 -18.21
N ASP A 310 12.92 -19.71 -18.08
CA ASP A 310 11.78 -19.82 -19.00
C ASP A 310 12.18 -19.39 -20.43
N TYR A 311 12.92 -18.27 -20.56
CA TYR A 311 13.47 -17.85 -21.85
C TYR A 311 14.44 -18.88 -22.45
N ARG A 312 15.34 -19.45 -21.65
CA ARG A 312 16.23 -20.51 -22.15
C ARG A 312 15.46 -21.74 -22.60
N SER A 313 14.35 -22.06 -21.96
CA SER A 313 13.51 -23.21 -22.30
C SER A 313 12.69 -23.03 -23.59
N ASN A 314 12.52 -21.80 -24.07
CA ASN A 314 11.67 -21.46 -25.21
C ASN A 314 12.40 -20.71 -26.35
N ASP A 315 13.73 -20.85 -26.43
CA ASP A 315 14.59 -20.17 -27.41
C ASP A 315 14.50 -18.63 -27.35
N TRP A 316 14.35 -18.09 -26.13
CA TRP A 316 14.25 -16.66 -25.80
C TRP A 316 13.07 -15.93 -26.45
N GLN A 317 11.98 -16.64 -26.68
CA GLN A 317 10.72 -16.04 -27.08
C GLN A 317 10.05 -15.35 -25.88
N HIS A 318 9.33 -14.25 -26.13
CA HIS A 318 8.59 -13.57 -25.07
C HIS A 318 7.60 -14.54 -24.40
N THR A 319 7.65 -14.57 -23.07
CA THR A 319 6.68 -15.24 -22.22
C THR A 319 5.84 -14.18 -21.53
N ASP A 320 4.54 -14.45 -21.40
CA ASP A 320 3.65 -13.65 -20.58
C ASP A 320 3.98 -13.93 -19.10
N TYR A 321 4.96 -13.20 -18.59
CA TYR A 321 5.40 -13.32 -17.21
C TYR A 321 4.54 -12.42 -16.31
N SER A 322 3.86 -13.04 -15.35
CA SER A 322 3.14 -12.32 -14.29
C SER A 322 3.66 -12.79 -12.93
N PHE A 323 4.19 -11.84 -12.15
CA PHE A 323 4.60 -12.04 -10.76
C PHE A 323 3.79 -11.13 -9.83
N SER A 324 2.59 -10.71 -10.25
CA SER A 324 1.72 -9.81 -9.50
C SER A 324 1.61 -10.25 -8.04
N ASN A 325 1.75 -9.30 -7.13
CA ASN A 325 1.71 -9.44 -5.66
C ASN A 325 2.86 -10.21 -4.99
N LYS A 326 3.68 -10.99 -5.71
CA LYS A 326 4.81 -11.69 -5.07
C LYS A 326 5.89 -10.74 -4.55
N LEU A 327 6.16 -9.66 -5.28
CA LEU A 327 7.10 -8.64 -4.83
C LEU A 327 6.62 -7.91 -3.57
N ILE A 328 5.31 -7.70 -3.42
CA ILE A 328 4.73 -7.11 -2.21
C ILE A 328 5.05 -7.99 -1.00
N ILE A 329 4.94 -9.32 -1.13
CA ILE A 329 5.36 -10.28 -0.09
C ILE A 329 6.86 -10.17 0.19
N MET A 330 7.69 -10.05 -0.85
CA MET A 330 9.15 -10.02 -0.70
C MET A 330 9.68 -8.70 -0.10
N PHE A 331 8.89 -7.62 -0.18
CA PHE A 331 9.12 -6.32 0.46
C PHE A 331 8.47 -6.20 1.85
N ASP A 332 7.87 -7.27 2.37
CA ASP A 332 7.30 -7.30 3.71
C ASP A 332 8.28 -7.97 4.67
N ASP A 333 8.64 -7.24 5.73
CA ASP A 333 9.64 -7.63 6.73
C ASP A 333 9.31 -8.94 7.45
N THR A 334 8.01 -9.24 7.60
CA THR A 334 7.54 -10.52 8.12
C THR A 334 8.13 -11.69 7.33
N PHE A 335 8.25 -11.49 6.01
CA PHE A 335 8.75 -12.47 5.04
C PHE A 335 10.19 -12.17 4.60
N SER A 336 10.96 -11.37 5.36
CA SER A 336 12.33 -11.05 4.98
C SER A 336 13.17 -12.30 4.69
N GLY A 337 13.84 -12.28 3.53
CA GLY A 337 14.67 -13.38 3.00
C GLY A 337 13.93 -14.44 2.19
N VAL A 338 12.60 -14.33 2.05
CA VAL A 338 11.79 -15.17 1.15
C VAL A 338 12.12 -14.87 -0.31
N ARG A 339 12.24 -15.92 -1.12
CA ARG A 339 12.46 -15.83 -2.57
C ARG A 339 11.20 -16.21 -3.34
N GLU A 340 11.17 -15.96 -4.64
CA GLU A 340 9.99 -16.26 -5.46
C GLU A 340 9.57 -17.75 -5.39
N ASP A 341 10.53 -18.67 -5.33
CA ASP A 341 10.28 -20.12 -5.25
C ASP A 341 9.65 -20.55 -3.92
N ASP A 342 9.79 -19.73 -2.89
CA ASP A 342 9.18 -19.95 -1.58
C ASP A 342 7.70 -19.51 -1.56
N ILE A 343 7.22 -18.83 -2.61
CA ILE A 343 5.87 -18.29 -2.75
C ILE A 343 5.07 -19.10 -3.79
N THR A 344 4.01 -19.76 -3.34
CA THR A 344 3.13 -20.58 -4.19
C THR A 344 1.72 -20.01 -4.24
N ASN A 345 1.14 -19.88 -5.42
CA ASN A 345 -0.27 -19.51 -5.56
C ASN A 345 -1.15 -20.66 -5.05
N ALA A 346 -2.10 -20.35 -4.18
CA ALA A 346 -2.94 -21.32 -3.49
C ALA A 346 -4.25 -21.64 -4.22
N ASN A 347 -4.33 -21.33 -5.52
CA ASN A 347 -5.53 -21.42 -6.36
C ASN A 347 -6.03 -22.85 -6.69
N ARG A 348 -5.76 -23.84 -5.82
CA ARG A 348 -6.22 -25.22 -5.96
C ARG A 348 -6.33 -25.93 -4.62
N TRP A 349 -7.18 -26.96 -4.59
CA TRP A 349 -7.25 -27.93 -3.51
C TRP A 349 -6.92 -29.34 -4.03
N PRO A 350 -5.99 -30.07 -3.41
CA PRO A 350 -5.02 -29.61 -2.42
C PRO A 350 -4.06 -28.56 -3.01
N PHE A 351 -3.50 -27.70 -2.15
CA PHE A 351 -2.63 -26.62 -2.63
C PHE A 351 -1.26 -27.12 -3.13
N ASP A 352 -0.82 -28.33 -2.79
CA ASP A 352 0.30 -29.01 -3.45
C ASP A 352 -0.17 -30.09 -4.44
N LYS A 353 0.47 -30.17 -5.61
CA LYS A 353 0.08 -31.04 -6.73
C LYS A 353 0.29 -32.52 -6.40
N GLN A 354 1.23 -32.82 -5.52
CA GLN A 354 1.63 -34.18 -5.18
C GLN A 354 0.92 -34.69 -3.91
N THR A 355 0.09 -33.87 -3.27
CA THR A 355 -0.56 -34.20 -1.99
C THR A 355 -1.37 -35.49 -2.04
N VAL A 356 -2.09 -35.75 -3.13
CA VAL A 356 -2.89 -36.98 -3.28
C VAL A 356 -2.00 -38.23 -3.32
N ASP A 357 -0.87 -38.17 -4.04
CA ASP A 357 0.10 -39.28 -4.12
C ASP A 357 0.82 -39.48 -2.77
N HIS A 358 1.16 -38.38 -2.10
CA HIS A 358 1.73 -38.37 -0.75
C HIS A 358 0.78 -38.96 0.29
N PHE A 359 -0.52 -38.70 0.15
CA PHE A 359 -1.56 -39.28 1.02
C PHE A 359 -1.68 -40.80 0.87
N GLY A 360 -1.67 -41.32 -0.36
CA GLY A 360 -1.59 -42.78 -0.58
C GLY A 360 -0.34 -43.38 0.07
N SER A 361 0.80 -42.69 -0.03
CA SER A 361 2.07 -43.16 0.55
C SER A 361 2.06 -43.17 2.08
N LEU A 362 1.44 -42.17 2.71
CA LEU A 362 1.30 -42.06 4.16
C LEU A 362 0.51 -43.24 4.75
N THR A 363 -0.55 -43.68 4.05
CA THR A 363 -1.46 -44.74 4.51
C THR A 363 -0.94 -46.16 4.23
N GLU A 364 -0.01 -46.34 3.27
CA GLU A 364 0.36 -47.68 2.76
C GLU A 364 1.67 -48.29 3.34
N LYS A 365 2.76 -47.55 3.68
CA LYS A 365 4.05 -48.14 4.14
C LYS A 365 4.94 -47.21 5.00
N LYS A 366 5.88 -47.84 5.75
CA LYS A 366 6.98 -47.28 6.58
C LYS A 366 7.20 -45.76 6.42
N VAL A 367 6.50 -45.04 7.27
CA VAL A 367 6.31 -43.59 7.30
C VAL A 367 7.64 -42.80 7.32
N ASP A 368 8.68 -43.32 7.97
CA ASP A 368 9.87 -42.53 8.33
C ASP A 368 10.77 -42.13 7.15
N ASP A 369 10.96 -42.99 6.14
CA ASP A 369 11.81 -42.67 4.99
C ASP A 369 11.10 -41.68 4.05
N PHE A 370 9.79 -41.84 3.87
CA PHE A 370 8.96 -40.97 3.02
C PHE A 370 8.83 -39.55 3.59
N LEU A 371 8.52 -39.41 4.89
CA LEU A 371 8.36 -38.09 5.52
C LEU A 371 9.65 -37.27 5.53
N ASN A 372 10.81 -37.93 5.45
CA ASN A 372 12.11 -37.26 5.39
C ASN A 372 12.33 -36.46 4.10
N ASP A 373 11.71 -36.90 2.99
CA ASP A 373 11.85 -36.32 1.66
C ASP A 373 10.86 -35.18 1.38
N LEU A 374 9.81 -35.05 2.20
CA LEU A 374 8.81 -33.99 2.03
C LEU A 374 9.37 -32.61 2.42
N SER A 375 8.96 -31.58 1.69
CA SER A 375 9.17 -30.18 2.07
C SER A 375 8.20 -29.76 3.18
N PRO A 376 8.47 -28.67 3.92
CA PRO A 376 7.54 -28.13 4.90
C PRO A 376 6.14 -27.88 4.33
N LYS A 377 6.05 -27.20 3.18
CA LYS A 377 4.79 -26.97 2.45
C LYS A 377 4.06 -28.28 2.12
N GLN A 378 4.78 -29.31 1.68
CA GLN A 378 4.19 -30.61 1.36
C GLN A 378 3.65 -31.33 2.61
N VAL A 379 4.34 -31.24 3.75
CA VAL A 379 3.84 -31.76 5.04
C VAL A 379 2.56 -31.04 5.45
N VAL A 380 2.50 -29.70 5.33
CA VAL A 380 1.29 -28.94 5.64
C VAL A 380 0.14 -29.29 4.70
N SER A 381 0.41 -29.47 3.40
CA SER A 381 -0.62 -29.87 2.44
C SER A 381 -1.17 -31.25 2.74
N LEU A 382 -0.28 -32.20 3.04
CA LEU A 382 -0.64 -33.55 3.44
C LEU A 382 -1.44 -33.55 4.75
N TYR A 383 -1.07 -32.74 5.73
CA TYR A 383 -1.80 -32.57 6.98
C TYR A 383 -3.25 -32.12 6.75
N MET A 384 -3.42 -31.00 6.06
CA MET A 384 -4.74 -30.42 5.79
C MET A 384 -5.62 -31.40 5.00
N TYR A 385 -5.06 -32.02 3.96
CA TYR A 385 -5.78 -32.98 3.13
C TYR A 385 -6.17 -34.26 3.90
N SER A 386 -5.26 -34.81 4.71
CA SER A 386 -5.53 -36.05 5.46
C SER A 386 -6.65 -35.89 6.49
N ILE A 387 -6.81 -34.69 7.08
CA ILE A 387 -7.91 -34.37 7.98
C ILE A 387 -9.24 -34.31 7.23
N GLU A 388 -9.28 -33.65 6.08
CA GLU A 388 -10.49 -33.56 5.26
C GLU A 388 -10.93 -34.94 4.74
N GLU A 389 -9.99 -35.83 4.45
CA GLU A 389 -10.26 -37.23 4.06
C GLU A 389 -10.52 -38.16 5.27
N GLY A 390 -10.53 -37.62 6.49
CA GLY A 390 -10.87 -38.35 7.72
C GLY A 390 -9.81 -39.33 8.23
N GLN A 391 -8.57 -39.28 7.73
CA GLN A 391 -7.45 -40.14 8.16
C GLN A 391 -6.69 -39.54 9.35
N ILE A 392 -7.41 -39.31 10.45
CA ILE A 392 -6.87 -38.57 11.60
C ILE A 392 -5.74 -39.34 12.29
N ASP A 393 -5.83 -40.66 12.38
CA ASP A 393 -4.80 -41.49 13.02
C ASP A 393 -3.45 -41.42 12.29
N ASP A 394 -3.47 -41.44 10.95
CA ASP A 394 -2.26 -41.31 10.14
C ASP A 394 -1.72 -39.87 10.17
N THR A 395 -2.62 -38.88 10.18
CA THR A 395 -2.27 -37.46 10.30
C THR A 395 -1.46 -37.16 11.56
N MET A 396 -1.75 -37.84 12.68
CA MET A 396 -1.02 -37.65 13.93
C MET A 396 0.48 -37.93 13.80
N THR A 397 0.90 -38.75 12.83
CA THR A 397 2.33 -39.02 12.57
C THR A 397 3.10 -37.79 12.08
N LEU A 398 2.40 -36.76 11.60
CA LEU A 398 2.97 -35.50 11.12
C LEU A 398 3.32 -34.53 12.26
N PHE A 399 2.87 -34.77 13.50
CA PHE A 399 3.20 -33.93 14.66
C PHE A 399 4.52 -34.34 15.33
N ASP A 400 5.20 -33.38 15.92
CA ASP A 400 6.29 -33.68 16.85
C ASP A 400 5.67 -34.19 18.17
N ALA A 401 6.17 -35.31 18.67
CA ALA A 401 5.61 -35.94 19.87
C ALA A 401 5.86 -35.12 21.15
N SER A 402 6.84 -34.19 21.13
CA SER A 402 7.29 -33.44 22.31
C SER A 402 6.33 -32.35 22.80
N ILE A 403 5.29 -32.03 22.03
CA ILE A 403 4.40 -30.87 22.22
C ILE A 403 2.96 -31.26 22.49
N ILE A 404 2.66 -32.55 22.51
CA ILE A 404 1.33 -33.05 22.84
C ILE A 404 1.17 -33.01 24.38
N GLU A 405 1.22 -31.80 24.96
CA GLU A 405 1.20 -31.58 26.42
C GLU A 405 -0.17 -31.93 27.04
N ASP A 406 -1.27 -31.66 26.34
CA ASP A 406 -2.64 -31.98 26.76
C ASP A 406 -3.11 -33.39 26.34
N GLY A 407 -2.20 -34.20 25.79
CA GLY A 407 -2.46 -35.56 25.33
C GLY A 407 -3.09 -35.64 23.93
N THR A 408 -2.88 -36.80 23.29
CA THR A 408 -3.27 -37.08 21.90
C THR A 408 -4.78 -36.98 21.65
N ALA A 409 -5.60 -37.11 22.71
CA ALA A 409 -7.05 -37.08 22.62
C ALA A 409 -7.62 -35.68 22.33
N SER A 410 -7.03 -34.62 22.91
CA SER A 410 -7.48 -33.24 22.71
C SER A 410 -7.23 -32.80 21.27
N LEU A 411 -6.00 -33.03 20.78
CA LEU A 411 -5.61 -32.78 19.40
C LEU A 411 -6.50 -33.56 18.40
N ARG A 412 -6.78 -34.85 18.68
CA ARG A 412 -7.66 -35.67 17.85
C ARG A 412 -9.08 -35.09 17.76
N GLN A 413 -9.64 -34.63 18.88
CA GLN A 413 -10.98 -34.00 18.89
C GLN A 413 -11.00 -32.71 18.09
N GLU A 414 -9.94 -31.91 18.17
CA GLU A 414 -9.82 -30.69 17.38
C GLU A 414 -9.72 -30.98 15.88
N MET A 415 -8.91 -31.98 15.47
CA MET A 415 -8.85 -32.42 14.06
C MET A 415 -10.21 -32.93 13.55
N LEU A 416 -10.95 -33.69 14.37
CA LEU A 416 -12.31 -34.13 14.04
C LEU A 416 -13.26 -32.94 13.84
N ARG A 417 -13.15 -31.92 14.71
CA ARG A 417 -13.95 -30.70 14.63
C ARG A 417 -13.64 -29.92 13.36
N GLN A 418 -12.36 -29.78 13.02
CA GLN A 418 -11.91 -29.10 11.80
C GLN A 418 -12.40 -29.82 10.54
N SER A 419 -12.24 -31.14 10.48
CA SER A 419 -12.75 -32.00 9.39
C SER A 419 -14.27 -31.84 9.19
N ALA A 420 -15.04 -31.93 10.27
CA ALA A 420 -16.50 -31.79 10.20
C ALA A 420 -16.97 -30.38 9.77
N ALA A 421 -16.13 -29.37 9.96
CA ALA A 421 -16.40 -27.99 9.58
C ALA A 421 -15.88 -27.64 8.17
N HIS A 422 -15.20 -28.56 7.47
CA HIS A 422 -14.48 -28.27 6.21
C HIS A 422 -13.50 -27.08 6.30
N PHE A 423 -12.96 -26.87 7.49
CA PHE A 423 -12.17 -25.69 7.82
C PHE A 423 -10.95 -25.51 6.90
N TRP A 424 -10.29 -26.61 6.50
CA TRP A 424 -9.09 -26.53 5.69
C TRP A 424 -9.38 -26.25 4.23
N MET A 425 -10.54 -26.73 3.75
CA MET A 425 -11.02 -26.42 2.43
C MET A 425 -11.39 -24.93 2.33
N ASP A 426 -12.08 -24.37 3.32
CA ASP A 426 -12.39 -22.94 3.40
C ASP A 426 -11.12 -22.09 3.43
N LEU A 427 -10.16 -22.43 4.30
CA LEU A 427 -8.86 -21.75 4.33
C LEU A 427 -8.18 -21.75 2.96
N ALA A 428 -8.16 -22.89 2.26
CA ALA A 428 -7.54 -22.99 0.95
C ALA A 428 -8.25 -22.16 -0.13
N TYR A 429 -9.59 -22.05 -0.07
CA TYR A 429 -10.34 -21.20 -0.99
C TYR A 429 -10.15 -19.71 -0.74
N GLU A 430 -9.93 -19.30 0.50
CA GLU A 430 -9.69 -17.91 0.86
C GLU A 430 -8.23 -17.48 0.68
N THR A 431 -7.29 -18.44 0.58
CA THR A 431 -5.86 -18.15 0.46
C THR A 431 -5.49 -17.81 -0.98
N GLU A 432 -4.74 -16.74 -1.20
CA GLU A 432 -4.14 -16.41 -2.51
C GLU A 432 -2.72 -16.98 -2.61
N TYR A 433 -1.91 -16.84 -1.56
CA TYR A 433 -0.52 -17.30 -1.52
C TYR A 433 -0.20 -18.16 -0.31
N VAL A 434 0.67 -19.15 -0.52
CA VAL A 434 1.37 -19.88 0.54
C VAL A 434 2.84 -19.51 0.50
N VAL A 435 3.37 -19.04 1.62
CA VAL A 435 4.77 -18.62 1.78
C VAL A 435 5.50 -19.56 2.72
N GLU A 436 6.63 -20.12 2.28
CA GLU A 436 7.49 -21.00 3.09
C GLU A 436 8.76 -20.26 3.55
N LYS A 437 8.87 -19.96 4.85
CA LYS A 437 10.10 -19.41 5.45
C LYS A 437 10.82 -20.50 6.23
N LYS A 438 12.01 -20.94 5.80
CA LYS A 438 12.72 -22.05 6.44
C LYS A 438 14.20 -21.78 6.72
N ASN A 439 14.71 -22.45 7.75
CA ASN A 439 16.12 -22.64 8.02
C ASN A 439 16.42 -24.14 8.19
N LYS A 440 17.63 -24.50 8.64
CA LYS A 440 18.05 -25.92 8.77
C LYS A 440 17.27 -26.73 9.81
N LYS A 441 16.59 -26.07 10.75
CA LYS A 441 15.95 -26.69 11.91
C LYS A 441 14.45 -26.43 11.98
N GLU A 442 14.00 -25.29 11.48
CA GLU A 442 12.62 -24.84 11.61
C GLU A 442 12.12 -24.25 10.29
N ALA A 443 10.82 -24.38 10.07
CA ALA A 443 10.13 -23.77 8.94
C ALA A 443 8.78 -23.23 9.41
N THR A 444 8.35 -22.12 8.83
CA THR A 444 7.00 -21.58 8.97
C THR A 444 6.35 -21.51 7.60
N VAL A 445 5.15 -22.07 7.50
CA VAL A 445 4.32 -22.00 6.28
C VAL A 445 3.15 -21.07 6.58
N PHE A 446 3.06 -19.96 5.85
CA PHE A 446 2.03 -18.95 6.00
C PHE A 446 1.00 -19.09 4.88
N PHE A 447 -0.28 -18.95 5.22
CA PHE A 447 -1.38 -18.83 4.27
C PHE A 447 -1.83 -17.37 4.29
N LEU A 448 -1.68 -16.73 3.15
CA LEU A 448 -1.95 -15.31 2.97
C LEU A 448 -3.25 -15.11 2.21
N LYS A 449 -4.13 -14.31 2.81
CA LYS A 449 -5.21 -13.63 2.10
C LYS A 449 -4.63 -12.35 1.53
N ASN A 450 -5.06 -12.01 0.33
CA ASN A 450 -4.72 -10.74 -0.27
C ASN A 450 -6.01 -10.00 -0.51
N ASP A 451 -6.20 -8.92 0.23
CA ASP A 451 -7.19 -7.90 -0.03
C ASP A 451 -6.48 -6.62 -0.51
N VAL A 452 -7.18 -5.78 -1.26
CA VAL A 452 -6.69 -4.48 -1.70
C VAL A 452 -6.31 -3.61 -0.49
N GLU A 453 -7.06 -3.71 0.60
CA GLU A 453 -6.86 -2.91 1.82
C GLU A 453 -5.81 -3.50 2.77
N THR A 454 -5.65 -4.83 2.76
CA THR A 454 -4.72 -5.54 3.66
C THR A 454 -3.88 -6.55 2.87
N PRO A 455 -2.87 -6.09 2.12
CA PRO A 455 -1.97 -7.01 1.44
C PRO A 455 -1.25 -7.91 2.44
N ASN A 456 -1.06 -9.17 2.06
CA ASN A 456 -0.36 -10.19 2.85
C ASN A 456 -0.98 -10.53 4.21
N GLU A 457 -2.31 -10.40 4.38
CA GLU A 457 -2.96 -10.79 5.62
C GLU A 457 -2.72 -12.28 5.94
N ILE A 458 -2.05 -12.56 7.06
CA ILE A 458 -1.79 -13.94 7.51
C ILE A 458 -3.09 -14.53 8.09
N ALA A 459 -3.74 -15.40 7.33
CA ALA A 459 -4.89 -16.16 7.78
C ALA A 459 -4.50 -17.34 8.69
N MET A 460 -3.37 -17.98 8.39
CA MET A 460 -2.89 -19.14 9.14
C MET A 460 -1.37 -19.25 9.06
N GLN A 461 -0.76 -19.71 10.16
CA GLN A 461 0.65 -20.08 10.20
C GLN A 461 0.82 -21.49 10.76
N PHE A 462 1.66 -22.27 10.08
CA PHE A 462 2.09 -23.60 10.52
C PHE A 462 3.57 -23.53 10.84
N ILE A 463 3.94 -23.90 12.07
CA ILE A 463 5.33 -23.97 12.50
C ILE A 463 5.76 -25.43 12.44
N LEU A 464 6.91 -25.71 11.84
CA LEU A 464 7.47 -27.04 11.68
C LEU A 464 8.90 -27.10 12.19
N ARG A 465 9.31 -28.28 12.65
CA ARG A 465 10.69 -28.60 13.05
C ARG A 465 11.22 -29.77 12.23
N LYS A 466 12.48 -29.66 11.81
CA LYS A 466 13.19 -30.79 11.20
C LYS A 466 13.62 -31.75 12.30
N THR A 467 13.15 -32.99 12.20
CA THR A 467 13.54 -34.12 13.05
C THR A 467 14.26 -35.19 12.22
N ASN A 468 14.67 -36.28 12.84
CA ASN A 468 15.25 -37.44 12.12
C ASN A 468 14.21 -38.20 11.28
N GLU A 469 12.92 -37.95 11.51
CA GLU A 469 11.78 -38.56 10.80
C GLU A 469 11.19 -37.60 9.76
N GLY A 470 11.85 -36.47 9.49
CA GLY A 470 11.37 -35.45 8.56
C GLY A 470 10.86 -34.19 9.26
N TRP A 471 10.16 -33.35 8.50
CA TRP A 471 9.52 -32.17 9.05
C TRP A 471 8.28 -32.57 9.83
N LYS A 472 8.15 -32.06 11.05
CA LYS A 472 7.03 -32.33 11.93
C LYS A 472 6.36 -31.03 12.35
N LEU A 473 5.03 -31.01 12.36
CA LEU A 473 4.21 -29.92 12.83
C LEU A 473 4.48 -29.67 14.31
N LEU A 474 4.82 -28.42 14.61
CA LEU A 474 5.01 -27.92 15.95
C LEU A 474 3.78 -27.21 16.51
N ASP A 475 3.21 -26.33 15.69
CA ASP A 475 2.16 -25.44 16.14
C ASP A 475 1.36 -24.97 14.93
N ILE A 476 0.11 -24.61 15.17
CA ILE A 476 -0.81 -24.06 14.19
C ILE A 476 -1.49 -22.88 14.85
N LYS A 477 -1.32 -21.68 14.28
CA LYS A 477 -1.95 -20.47 14.82
C LYS A 477 -2.82 -19.83 13.75
N ALA A 478 -4.10 -19.69 14.07
CA ALA A 478 -5.00 -18.77 13.39
C ALA A 478 -4.80 -17.37 13.98
N LYS A 479 -4.97 -16.32 13.16
CA LYS A 479 -4.97 -14.93 13.64
C LYS A 479 -6.36 -14.52 14.11
#